data_AF-A0A1Q5U9Y9-F1
#
_entry.id   AF-A0A1Q5U9Y9-F1
#
_cell.length_a   1.000
_cell.length_b   1.000
_cell.length_c   1.000
_cell.angle_alpha   90.00
_cell.angle_beta   90.00
_cell.angle_gamma   90.00
#
_symmetry.space_group_name_H-M   'P 1'
#
loop_
_entity.id
_entity.type
_entity.pdbx_description
1 polymer ?
#
loop_
_entity_poly.entity_id
_entity_poly.type
_entity_poly.pdbx_seq_one_letter_code
_entity_poly.pdbx_strand_id
1 'polypeptide(L)'
;MEAQITPNTFCTYTALPKDATTTVFFISGNPGLIGYYHPFLSLLGKYLAKTGDQSSIESSIQIYGCSLGGFEVDCENTTSENEPQDRRSKLYDLEDQIVLVHDKLNALMSVNASSTKNTSGSSAKRKVILMGHSVGAYIAMEVLRRHREANPQSETASPSSYTVDFDIIGGVMLFPTVKDIAHSPSGQKLTTLLSFVPHLALIVSFFARILTTLLPTSALKSLVKLVMHNPPSHALDTTTSFLKSTGGVRQAL
;
A
#
# COMPACT_ATOMS: atom_id res chain seq x y z
N MET A 1 14.00 -1.28 -10.57
CA MET A 1 13.96 -1.55 -9.12
C MET A 1 14.37 -3.00 -8.90
N GLU A 2 15.02 -3.33 -7.79
CA GLU A 2 15.34 -4.73 -7.46
C GLU A 2 14.17 -5.43 -6.77
N ALA A 3 14.18 -6.77 -6.77
CA ALA A 3 13.22 -7.55 -6.00
C ALA A 3 13.53 -7.39 -4.50
N GLN A 4 12.53 -6.98 -3.71
CA GLN A 4 12.69 -6.75 -2.29
C GLN A 4 11.36 -6.93 -1.57
N ILE A 5 11.38 -7.64 -0.45
CA ILE A 5 10.24 -7.76 0.46
C ILE A 5 10.69 -7.24 1.83
N THR A 6 10.10 -6.13 2.25
CA THR A 6 10.31 -5.48 3.55
C THR A 6 8.96 -5.33 4.27
N PRO A 7 8.92 -4.93 5.55
CA PRO A 7 7.66 -4.66 6.22
C PRO A 7 6.76 -3.62 5.53
N ASN A 8 7.35 -2.70 4.73
CA ASN A 8 6.65 -1.57 4.11
C ASN A 8 6.52 -1.67 2.59
N THR A 9 7.24 -2.58 1.95
CA THR A 9 7.28 -2.70 0.48
C THR A 9 7.34 -4.17 0.08
N PHE A 10 6.57 -4.52 -0.94
CA PHE A 10 6.64 -5.80 -1.63
C PHE A 10 6.96 -5.52 -3.10
N CYS A 11 8.08 -6.01 -3.60
CA CYS A 11 8.47 -5.91 -5.01
C CYS A 11 9.05 -7.26 -5.45
N THR A 12 8.38 -7.92 -6.39
CA THR A 12 8.87 -9.17 -7.00
C THR A 12 8.59 -9.18 -8.50
N TYR A 13 9.20 -10.12 -9.20
CA TYR A 13 9.07 -10.30 -10.64
C TYR A 13 8.78 -11.76 -10.95
N THR A 14 7.97 -12.05 -11.97
CA THR A 14 7.71 -13.43 -12.41
C THR A 14 8.88 -14.03 -13.18
N ALA A 15 9.70 -13.19 -13.83
CA ALA A 15 10.96 -13.56 -14.48
C ALA A 15 11.99 -12.43 -14.27
N LEU A 16 12.85 -12.15 -15.26
CA LEU A 16 13.89 -11.12 -15.12
C LEU A 16 13.28 -9.70 -15.06
N PRO A 17 13.81 -8.80 -14.20
CA PRO A 17 13.29 -7.43 -14.08
C PRO A 17 13.36 -6.59 -15.36
N LYS A 18 14.39 -6.80 -16.18
CA LYS A 18 14.59 -6.10 -17.46
C LYS A 18 13.48 -6.37 -18.48
N ASP A 19 12.87 -7.55 -18.40
CA ASP A 19 11.84 -8.01 -19.35
C ASP A 19 10.43 -7.66 -18.83
N ALA A 20 10.34 -6.99 -17.66
CA ALA A 20 9.08 -6.68 -17.04
C ALA A 20 8.41 -5.50 -17.75
N THR A 21 7.38 -5.77 -18.55
CA THR A 21 6.64 -4.75 -19.31
C THR A 21 5.32 -4.35 -18.65
N THR A 22 4.80 -5.22 -17.77
CA THR A 22 3.55 -5.02 -17.03
C THR A 22 3.82 -4.99 -15.52
N THR A 23 3.15 -4.08 -14.81
CA THR A 23 3.21 -3.98 -13.35
C THR A 23 1.82 -4.18 -12.75
N VAL A 24 1.68 -5.14 -11.84
CA VAL A 24 0.55 -5.20 -10.90
C VAL A 24 0.90 -4.30 -9.73
N PHE A 25 0.16 -3.21 -9.56
CA PHE A 25 0.36 -2.24 -8.48
C PHE A 25 -0.72 -2.43 -7.42
N PHE A 26 -0.34 -2.97 -6.27
CA PHE A 26 -1.21 -3.36 -5.18
C PHE A 26 -1.31 -2.26 -4.12
N ILE A 27 -2.54 -1.90 -3.77
CA ILE A 27 -2.89 -0.90 -2.76
C ILE A 27 -3.59 -1.61 -1.60
N SER A 28 -2.95 -1.57 -0.42
CA SER A 28 -3.43 -2.22 0.79
C SER A 28 -4.73 -1.61 1.32
N GLY A 29 -5.49 -2.40 2.08
CA GLY A 29 -6.63 -1.90 2.86
C GLY A 29 -6.24 -1.60 4.30
N ASN A 30 -7.19 -1.14 5.12
CA ASN A 30 -6.92 -0.82 6.52
C ASN A 30 -6.82 -2.09 7.42
N PRO A 31 -5.89 -2.12 8.40
CA PRO A 31 -4.81 -1.14 8.60
C PRO A 31 -3.76 -1.27 7.49
N GLY A 32 -3.32 -0.13 6.93
CA GLY A 32 -2.64 0.03 5.64
C GLY A 32 -1.25 -0.59 5.48
N LEU A 33 -0.95 -1.74 6.09
CA LEU A 33 0.34 -2.40 6.04
C LEU A 33 0.38 -3.45 4.93
N ILE A 34 1.41 -3.40 4.09
CA ILE A 34 1.60 -4.39 3.02
C ILE A 34 1.95 -5.79 3.55
N GLY A 35 2.49 -5.87 4.77
CA GLY A 35 2.88 -7.13 5.43
C GLY A 35 1.75 -8.17 5.50
N TYR A 36 0.49 -7.74 5.66
CA TYR A 36 -0.67 -8.64 5.65
C TYR A 36 -0.88 -9.34 4.31
N TYR A 37 -0.39 -8.75 3.22
CA TYR A 37 -0.60 -9.23 1.85
C TYR A 37 0.59 -10.00 1.29
N HIS A 38 1.71 -10.11 2.01
CA HIS A 38 2.89 -10.82 1.52
C HIS A 38 2.60 -12.25 1.05
N PRO A 39 1.85 -13.09 1.79
CA PRO A 39 1.56 -14.44 1.32
C PRO A 39 0.67 -14.45 0.07
N PHE A 40 -0.33 -13.56 0.03
CA PHE A 40 -1.24 -13.41 -1.12
C PHE A 40 -0.47 -12.99 -2.38
N LEU A 41 0.35 -11.93 -2.30
CA LEU A 41 1.13 -11.43 -3.43
C LEU A 41 2.22 -12.42 -3.86
N SER A 42 2.84 -13.14 -2.92
CA SER A 42 3.79 -14.21 -3.23
C SER A 42 3.11 -15.36 -3.98
N LEU A 43 1.89 -15.73 -3.57
CA LEU A 43 1.10 -16.77 -4.23
C LEU A 43 0.66 -16.31 -5.63
N LEU A 44 0.21 -15.07 -5.76
CA LEU A 44 -0.11 -14.45 -7.04
C LEU A 44 1.08 -14.52 -8.01
N GLY A 45 2.28 -14.12 -7.56
CA GLY A 45 3.49 -14.21 -8.37
C GLY A 45 3.82 -15.62 -8.83
N LYS A 46 3.66 -16.62 -7.95
CA LYS A 46 3.85 -18.04 -8.31
C LYS A 46 2.85 -18.50 -9.38
N TYR A 47 1.58 -18.10 -9.29
CA TYR A 47 0.58 -18.46 -10.30
C TYR A 47 0.84 -17.76 -11.63
N LEU A 48 1.19 -16.48 -11.61
CA LEU A 48 1.50 -15.72 -12.83
C LEU A 48 2.74 -16.26 -13.54
N ALA A 49 3.78 -16.65 -12.80
CA ALA A 49 4.97 -17.27 -13.38
C ALA A 49 4.65 -18.62 -14.06
N LYS A 50 3.85 -19.48 -13.40
CA LYS A 50 3.43 -20.78 -13.97
C LYS A 50 2.59 -20.65 -15.23
N THR A 51 1.71 -19.65 -15.30
CA THR A 51 0.90 -19.40 -16.50
C THR A 51 1.77 -18.86 -17.64
N GLY A 52 2.78 -18.06 -17.32
CA GLY A 52 3.76 -17.54 -18.28
C GLY A 52 4.50 -18.64 -19.03
N ASP A 53 4.93 -19.70 -18.34
CA ASP A 53 5.66 -20.84 -18.95
C ASP A 53 4.84 -21.60 -20.03
N GLN A 54 3.51 -21.46 -20.03
CA GLN A 54 2.63 -22.10 -21.03
C GLN A 54 2.36 -21.22 -22.26
N SER A 55 2.59 -19.90 -22.15
CA SER A 55 2.45 -18.96 -23.25
C SER A 55 3.84 -18.64 -23.80
N SER A 56 4.05 -18.74 -25.11
CA SER A 56 5.31 -18.47 -25.81
C SER A 56 5.79 -16.99 -25.76
N ILE A 57 5.30 -16.20 -24.80
CA ILE A 57 5.62 -14.79 -24.62
C ILE A 57 6.45 -14.66 -23.34
N GLU A 58 7.74 -14.34 -23.50
CA GLU A 58 8.68 -14.02 -22.41
C GLU A 58 8.38 -12.66 -21.75
N SER A 59 7.14 -12.41 -21.33
CA SER A 59 6.80 -11.16 -20.63
C SER A 59 6.88 -11.38 -19.13
N SER A 60 7.87 -10.76 -18.48
CA SER A 60 7.94 -10.69 -17.03
C SER A 60 6.86 -9.72 -16.51
N ILE A 61 6.31 -10.00 -15.33
CA ILE A 61 5.34 -9.15 -14.64
C ILE A 61 5.97 -8.72 -13.32
N GLN A 62 6.02 -7.41 -13.09
CA GLN A 62 6.38 -6.86 -11.79
C GLN A 62 5.14 -6.87 -10.89
N ILE A 63 5.29 -7.33 -9.65
CA ILE A 63 4.28 -7.20 -8.60
C ILE A 63 4.83 -6.25 -7.56
N TYR A 64 4.20 -5.09 -7.42
CA TYR A 64 4.59 -4.06 -6.49
C TYR A 64 3.43 -3.77 -5.52
N GLY A 65 3.73 -3.56 -4.25
CA GLY A 65 2.81 -3.01 -3.27
C GLY A 65 3.56 -2.33 -2.14
N CYS A 66 2.92 -1.39 -1.48
CA CYS A 66 3.51 -0.69 -0.35
C CYS A 66 2.47 -0.39 0.74
N SER A 67 2.94 -0.12 1.96
CA SER A 67 2.09 0.39 3.02
C SER A 67 1.56 1.79 2.67
N LEU A 68 0.35 2.10 3.13
CA LEU A 68 -0.24 3.43 3.10
C LEU A 68 0.52 4.38 4.05
N GLY A 69 0.44 5.68 3.78
CA GLY A 69 1.14 6.69 4.57
C GLY A 69 0.71 6.67 6.04
N GLY A 70 1.67 6.77 6.96
CA GLY A 70 1.43 6.73 8.41
C GLY A 70 1.30 5.32 8.99
N PHE A 71 1.35 4.27 8.16
CA PHE A 71 1.36 2.87 8.59
C PHE A 71 2.74 2.21 8.47
N GLU A 72 3.77 2.95 8.04
CA GLU A 72 5.12 2.44 7.93
C GLU A 72 5.70 2.00 9.28
N VAL A 73 6.38 0.86 9.27
CA VAL A 73 7.06 0.27 10.42
C VAL A 73 8.57 0.48 10.26
N ASP A 74 9.31 0.67 11.36
CA ASP A 74 10.79 0.72 11.39
C ASP A 74 11.45 1.97 10.75
N CYS A 75 10.74 3.08 10.64
CA CYS A 75 11.31 4.36 10.14
C CYS A 75 12.42 4.97 11.02
N GLU A 76 12.80 4.35 12.14
CA GLU A 76 13.82 4.89 13.05
C GLU A 76 15.25 4.75 12.52
N ASN A 77 15.51 3.87 11.54
CA ASN A 77 16.88 3.58 11.07
C ASN A 77 17.23 4.17 9.69
N THR A 78 16.30 4.81 8.99
CA THR A 78 16.50 5.27 7.59
C THR A 78 16.30 6.76 7.36
N THR A 79 15.99 7.56 8.37
CA THR A 79 15.80 9.00 8.19
C THR A 79 17.10 9.75 8.41
N SER A 80 17.68 10.27 7.33
CA SER A 80 18.58 11.42 7.35
C SER A 80 18.07 12.48 8.34
N GLU A 81 18.94 13.05 9.14
CA GLU A 81 18.68 14.03 10.23
C GLU A 81 17.94 15.32 9.79
N ASN A 82 17.52 15.42 8.52
CA ASN A 82 16.95 16.61 7.88
C ASN A 82 15.46 16.50 7.50
N GLU A 83 14.76 15.39 7.79
CA GLU A 83 13.29 15.37 7.59
C GLU A 83 12.61 16.23 8.67
N PRO A 84 11.78 17.22 8.30
CA PRO A 84 11.08 18.06 9.26
C PRO A 84 10.26 17.23 10.24
N GLN A 85 10.37 17.53 11.53
CA GLN A 85 9.68 16.83 12.63
C GLN A 85 8.15 16.74 12.41
N ASP A 86 7.59 17.68 11.65
CA ASP A 86 6.18 17.76 11.25
C ASP A 86 5.71 16.57 10.38
N ARG A 87 6.57 16.02 9.51
CA ARG A 87 6.23 14.84 8.69
C ARG A 87 6.14 13.56 9.50
N ARG A 88 6.83 13.48 10.64
CA ARG A 88 6.83 12.30 11.53
C ARG A 88 5.54 12.15 12.33
N SER A 89 4.77 13.24 12.48
CA SER A 89 3.48 13.27 13.17
C SER A 89 2.29 13.57 12.27
N LYS A 90 2.51 13.77 10.96
CA LYS A 90 1.43 14.02 10.01
C LYS A 90 0.53 12.79 9.97
N LEU A 91 -0.76 13.02 10.24
CA LEU A 91 -1.82 12.07 9.92
C LEU A 91 -2.27 12.33 8.50
N TYR A 92 -2.52 11.25 7.78
CA TYR A 92 -2.94 11.28 6.39
C TYR A 92 -4.43 10.97 6.32
N ASP A 93 -5.21 11.91 5.81
CA ASP A 93 -6.60 11.64 5.46
C ASP A 93 -6.70 10.84 4.14
N LEU A 94 -7.92 10.56 3.69
CA LEU A 94 -8.12 9.76 2.47
C LEU A 94 -7.54 10.45 1.21
N GLU A 95 -7.65 11.77 1.12
CA GLU A 95 -7.16 12.53 -0.02
C GLU A 95 -5.62 12.51 -0.06
N ASP A 96 -4.99 12.71 1.10
CA ASP A 96 -3.54 12.54 1.28
C ASP A 96 -3.09 11.14 0.83
N GLN A 97 -3.82 10.07 1.19
CA GLN A 97 -3.49 8.70 0.76
C GLN A 97 -3.58 8.52 -0.75
N ILE A 98 -4.61 9.09 -1.38
CA ILE A 98 -4.78 9.05 -2.83
C ILE A 98 -3.59 9.71 -3.53
N VAL A 99 -3.20 10.90 -3.07
CA VAL A 99 -2.05 11.64 -3.62
C VAL A 99 -0.77 10.85 -3.45
N LEU A 100 -0.48 10.35 -2.23
CA LEU A 100 0.72 9.56 -1.96
C LEU A 100 0.81 8.29 -2.81
N VAL A 101 -0.30 7.58 -2.99
CA VAL A 101 -0.36 6.37 -3.82
C VAL A 101 -0.12 6.72 -5.29
N HIS A 102 -0.71 7.80 -5.78
CA HIS A 102 -0.50 8.28 -7.14
C HIS A 102 0.96 8.68 -7.38
N ASP A 103 1.58 9.38 -6.43
CA ASP A 103 2.99 9.79 -6.50
C ASP A 103 3.92 8.58 -6.49
N LYS A 104 3.66 7.58 -5.63
CA LYS A 104 4.43 6.33 -5.60
C LYS A 104 4.32 5.57 -6.92
N LEU A 105 3.13 5.50 -7.52
CA LEU A 105 2.94 4.87 -8.82
C LEU A 105 3.75 5.59 -9.92
N ASN A 106 3.67 6.92 -9.98
CA ASN A 106 4.43 7.72 -10.95
C ASN A 106 5.94 7.56 -10.77
N ALA A 107 6.43 7.60 -9.52
CA ALA A 107 7.84 7.39 -9.20
C ALA A 107 8.31 6.00 -9.62
N LEU A 108 7.53 4.95 -9.33
CA LEU A 108 7.84 3.58 -9.74
C LEU A 108 7.92 3.45 -11.26
N MET A 109 6.94 4.00 -11.99
CA MET A 109 6.92 3.94 -13.46
C MET A 109 8.08 4.71 -14.08
N SER A 110 8.46 5.86 -13.50
CA SER A 110 9.63 6.64 -13.92
C SER A 110 10.93 5.86 -13.75
N VAL A 111 11.11 5.17 -12.61
CA VAL A 111 12.28 4.31 -12.33
C VAL A 111 12.34 3.11 -13.28
N ASN A 112 11.19 2.52 -13.62
CA ASN A 112 11.11 1.41 -14.55
C ASN A 112 11.42 1.85 -16.00
N ALA A 113 10.95 3.03 -16.41
CA ALA A 113 11.21 3.59 -17.72
C ALA A 113 12.71 3.90 -17.93
N SER A 114 13.37 4.53 -16.94
CA SER A 114 14.81 4.82 -17.01
C SER A 114 15.66 3.55 -17.09
N SER A 115 15.24 2.47 -16.42
CA SER A 115 15.93 1.17 -16.46
C SER A 115 15.88 0.49 -17.85
N THR A 116 14.91 0.84 -18.71
CA THR A 116 14.69 0.19 -20.02
C THR A 116 15.37 0.92 -21.18
N LYS A 117 15.53 2.24 -21.08
CA LYS A 117 16.16 3.07 -22.13
C LYS A 117 17.63 2.69 -22.39
N ASN A 118 18.28 2.01 -21.45
CA ASN A 118 19.65 1.54 -21.60
C ASN A 118 19.79 0.25 -22.43
N THR A 119 18.69 -0.43 -22.81
CA THR A 119 18.77 -1.79 -23.37
C THR A 119 18.04 -2.04 -24.70
N SER A 120 17.10 -1.20 -25.15
CA SER A 120 16.43 -1.40 -26.45
C SER A 120 15.76 -0.14 -27.00
N GLY A 121 15.98 0.15 -28.29
CA GLY A 121 15.54 1.37 -29.00
C GLY A 121 14.06 1.48 -29.37
N SER A 122 13.16 0.71 -28.72
CA SER A 122 11.71 0.83 -28.91
C SER A 122 11.02 1.02 -27.56
N SER A 123 10.59 2.26 -27.31
CA SER A 123 9.96 2.70 -26.06
C SER A 123 8.48 2.30 -26.02
N ALA A 124 8.18 1.01 -25.92
CA ALA A 124 6.81 0.56 -25.66
C ALA A 124 6.36 1.09 -24.28
N LYS A 125 5.20 1.77 -24.25
CA LYS A 125 4.63 2.35 -23.05
C LYS A 125 4.36 1.27 -22.00
N ARG A 126 4.74 1.52 -20.74
CA ARG A 126 4.59 0.53 -19.65
C ARG A 126 3.12 0.33 -19.33
N LYS A 127 2.75 -0.90 -18.97
CA LYS A 127 1.37 -1.28 -18.63
C LYS A 127 1.23 -1.47 -17.13
N VAL A 128 0.14 -0.98 -16.56
CA VAL A 128 -0.19 -1.09 -15.13
C VAL A 128 -1.56 -1.74 -14.97
N ILE A 129 -1.64 -2.72 -14.06
CA ILE A 129 -2.90 -3.25 -13.54
C ILE A 129 -2.98 -2.78 -12.09
N LEU A 130 -3.98 -1.95 -11.77
CA LEU A 130 -4.23 -1.56 -10.39
C LEU A 130 -4.93 -2.69 -9.65
N MET A 131 -4.52 -2.98 -8.43
CA MET A 131 -5.19 -3.92 -7.56
C MET A 131 -5.36 -3.29 -6.19
N GLY A 132 -6.59 -3.19 -5.69
CA GLY A 132 -6.85 -2.53 -4.42
C GLY A 132 -7.73 -3.40 -3.52
N HIS A 133 -7.43 -3.45 -2.22
CA HIS A 133 -8.27 -4.13 -1.23
C HIS A 133 -9.02 -3.15 -0.34
N SER A 134 -10.34 -3.34 -0.16
CA SER A 134 -11.16 -2.49 0.73
C SER A 134 -10.99 -1.00 0.38
N VAL A 135 -10.53 -0.15 1.30
CA VAL A 135 -10.26 1.27 1.01
C VAL A 135 -9.23 1.45 -0.11
N GLY A 136 -8.28 0.52 -0.25
CA GLY A 136 -7.33 0.50 -1.37
C GLY A 136 -8.00 0.34 -2.73
N ALA A 137 -9.17 -0.30 -2.81
CA ALA A 137 -9.96 -0.37 -4.04
C ALA A 137 -10.56 0.99 -4.40
N TYR A 138 -11.04 1.74 -3.42
CA TYR A 138 -11.49 3.13 -3.63
C TYR A 138 -10.34 4.02 -4.11
N ILE A 139 -9.18 3.93 -3.44
CA ILE A 139 -7.96 4.65 -3.85
C ILE A 139 -7.56 4.28 -5.28
N ALA A 140 -7.59 2.99 -5.64
CA ALA A 140 -7.27 2.52 -6.99
C ALA A 140 -8.19 3.14 -8.06
N MET A 141 -9.49 3.21 -7.79
CA MET A 141 -10.45 3.85 -8.72
C MET A 141 -10.18 5.33 -8.87
N GLU A 142 -9.84 6.02 -7.79
CA GLU A 142 -9.56 7.44 -7.81
C GLU A 142 -8.23 7.76 -8.54
N VAL A 143 -7.20 6.93 -8.33
CA VAL A 143 -5.95 6.99 -9.11
C VAL A 143 -6.24 6.78 -10.60
N LEU A 144 -7.06 5.80 -10.97
CA LEU A 144 -7.45 5.57 -12.36
C LEU A 144 -8.18 6.78 -12.95
N ARG A 145 -9.12 7.38 -12.21
CA ARG A 145 -9.87 8.57 -12.63
C ARG A 145 -8.92 9.74 -12.90
N ARG A 146 -8.05 10.06 -11.94
CA ARG A 146 -7.06 11.16 -12.05
C ARG A 146 -6.06 10.92 -13.17
N HIS A 147 -5.58 9.68 -13.33
CA HIS A 147 -4.68 9.31 -14.42
C HIS A 147 -5.30 9.53 -15.80
N ARG A 148 -6.60 9.22 -15.95
CA ARG A 148 -7.34 9.47 -17.20
C ARG A 148 -7.52 10.97 -17.47
N GLU A 149 -7.89 11.75 -16.45
CA GLU A 149 -8.09 13.21 -16.56
C GLU A 149 -6.77 13.96 -16.83
N ALA A 150 -5.65 13.42 -16.34
CA ALA A 150 -4.31 13.93 -16.59
C ALA A 150 -3.78 13.65 -18.00
N ASN A 151 -4.37 12.69 -18.72
CA ASN A 151 -3.90 12.32 -20.05
C ASN A 151 -4.24 13.44 -21.06
N PRO A 152 -3.24 14.04 -21.77
CA PRO A 152 -3.45 15.14 -22.71
C PRO A 152 -4.36 14.80 -23.89
N GLN A 153 -4.53 13.50 -24.19
CA GLN A 153 -5.42 13.02 -25.25
C GLN A 153 -6.87 12.81 -24.76
N SER A 154 -7.17 13.07 -23.48
CA SER A 154 -8.55 13.03 -22.99
C SER A 154 -9.30 14.30 -23.40
N GLU A 155 -10.54 14.16 -23.90
CA GLU A 155 -11.43 15.28 -24.23
C GLU A 155 -11.75 16.17 -23.02
N THR A 156 -11.42 15.72 -21.81
CA THR A 156 -11.64 16.37 -20.51
C THR A 156 -10.34 16.88 -19.87
N ALA A 157 -9.26 17.03 -20.65
CA ALA A 157 -7.94 17.39 -20.15
C ALA A 157 -7.99 18.70 -19.34
N SER A 158 -7.80 18.56 -18.03
CA SER A 158 -7.54 19.68 -17.13
C SER A 158 -6.02 19.84 -16.97
N PRO A 159 -5.50 21.04 -16.64
CA PRO A 159 -4.10 21.20 -16.29
C PRO A 159 -3.81 20.39 -15.02
N SER A 160 -3.38 19.15 -15.20
CA SER A 160 -3.05 18.24 -14.11
C SER A 160 -1.56 18.36 -13.76
N SER A 161 -1.22 18.13 -12.50
CA SER A 161 0.16 18.16 -12.02
C SER A 161 0.95 16.89 -12.36
N TYR A 162 0.38 15.94 -13.10
CA TYR A 162 0.94 14.60 -13.27
C TYR A 162 1.37 14.33 -14.72
N THR A 163 2.53 13.71 -14.90
CA THR A 163 3.02 13.24 -16.20
C THR A 163 2.57 11.80 -16.43
N VAL A 164 1.86 11.54 -17.53
CA VAL A 164 1.29 10.22 -17.85
C VAL A 164 2.14 9.48 -18.89
N ASP A 165 3.21 8.81 -18.44
CA ASP A 165 4.13 8.02 -19.30
C ASP A 165 3.88 6.49 -19.22
N PHE A 166 2.70 6.08 -18.77
CA PHE A 166 2.29 4.67 -18.72
C PHE A 166 0.77 4.51 -18.92
N ASP A 167 0.34 3.31 -19.28
CA ASP A 167 -1.07 2.97 -19.49
C ASP A 167 -1.59 2.10 -18.35
N ILE A 168 -2.71 2.50 -17.75
CA ILE A 168 -3.46 1.62 -16.86
C ILE A 168 -4.40 0.77 -17.71
N ILE A 169 -4.12 -0.52 -17.82
CA ILE A 169 -4.80 -1.45 -18.72
C ILE A 169 -5.89 -2.29 -18.03
N GLY A 170 -5.99 -2.20 -16.70
CA GLY A 170 -6.97 -2.97 -15.93
C GLY A 170 -6.97 -2.63 -14.45
N GLY A 171 -8.03 -3.09 -13.78
CA GLY A 171 -8.23 -2.89 -12.35
C GLY A 171 -8.83 -4.15 -11.70
N VAL A 172 -8.33 -4.52 -10.52
CA VAL A 172 -8.85 -5.62 -9.70
C VAL A 172 -9.24 -5.05 -8.33
N MET A 173 -10.55 -4.86 -8.12
CA MET A 173 -11.12 -4.25 -6.92
C MET A 173 -11.55 -5.34 -5.93
N LEU A 174 -10.67 -5.69 -5.00
CA LEU A 174 -10.89 -6.74 -4.01
C LEU A 174 -11.75 -6.19 -2.86
N PHE A 175 -13.02 -6.60 -2.83
CA PHE A 175 -13.96 -6.29 -1.75
C PHE A 175 -14.04 -4.77 -1.45
N PRO A 176 -14.47 -3.93 -2.42
CA PRO A 176 -14.47 -2.48 -2.26
C PRO A 176 -15.33 -2.05 -1.08
N THR A 177 -14.95 -0.94 -0.43
CA THR A 177 -15.69 -0.38 0.69
C THR A 177 -17.12 -0.04 0.29
N VAL A 178 -18.08 -0.40 1.15
CA VAL A 178 -19.46 0.06 1.02
C VAL A 178 -19.49 1.56 1.33
N LYS A 179 -20.18 2.34 0.48
CA LYS A 179 -20.34 3.81 0.57
C LYS A 179 -20.77 4.30 1.96
N ASP A 180 -21.42 3.43 2.75
CA ASP A 180 -22.09 3.76 4.01
C ASP A 180 -21.56 2.95 5.21
N ILE A 181 -20.27 2.61 5.27
CA ILE A 181 -19.72 1.81 6.39
C ILE A 181 -19.96 2.46 7.77
N ALA A 182 -20.01 3.80 7.82
CA ALA A 182 -20.37 4.55 9.03
C ALA A 182 -21.80 4.24 9.52
N HIS A 183 -22.72 3.85 8.63
CA HIS A 183 -24.08 3.46 8.97
C HIS A 183 -24.20 1.99 9.40
N SER A 184 -23.15 1.18 9.29
CA SER A 184 -23.15 -0.18 9.84
C SER A 184 -23.25 -0.16 11.38
N PRO A 185 -23.75 -1.23 12.03
CA PRO A 185 -23.83 -1.27 13.50
C PRO A 185 -22.49 -1.03 14.19
N SER A 186 -21.39 -1.53 13.62
CA SER A 186 -20.03 -1.30 14.12
C SER A 186 -19.55 0.12 13.83
N GLY A 187 -19.85 0.65 12.63
CA GLY A 187 -19.54 2.03 12.25
C GLY A 187 -20.22 3.02 13.19
N GLN A 188 -21.52 2.86 13.44
CA GLN A 188 -22.28 3.71 14.35
C GLN A 188 -21.70 3.67 15.76
N LYS A 189 -21.38 2.48 16.30
CA LYS A 189 -20.73 2.35 17.63
C LYS A 189 -19.41 3.10 17.71
N LEU A 190 -18.56 2.96 16.69
CA LEU A 190 -17.27 3.66 16.65
C LEU A 190 -17.47 5.18 16.51
N THR A 191 -18.34 5.64 15.62
CA THR A 191 -18.68 7.07 15.46
C THR A 191 -19.23 7.65 16.76
N THR A 192 -20.12 6.93 17.44
CA THR A 192 -20.64 7.32 18.75
C THR A 192 -19.51 7.43 19.78
N LEU A 193 -18.61 6.44 19.87
CA LEU A 193 -17.48 6.47 20.80
C LEU A 193 -16.51 7.62 20.51
N LEU A 194 -16.18 7.85 19.24
CA LEU A 194 -15.35 8.97 18.78
C LEU A 194 -16.00 10.33 19.11
N SER A 195 -17.33 10.40 19.08
CA SER A 195 -18.07 11.62 19.42
C SER A 195 -18.12 11.88 20.92
N PHE A 196 -18.20 10.82 21.74
CA PHE A 196 -18.23 10.94 23.21
C PHE A 196 -16.86 11.18 23.83
N VAL A 197 -15.80 10.63 23.23
CA VAL A 197 -14.42 10.74 23.75
C VAL A 197 -13.60 11.60 22.79
N PRO A 198 -13.50 12.92 23.02
CA PRO A 198 -12.64 13.76 22.19
C PRO A 198 -11.20 13.25 22.29
N HIS A 199 -10.48 13.28 21.16
CA HIS A 199 -9.11 12.80 21.06
C HIS A 199 -8.90 11.30 21.38
N LEU A 200 -9.94 10.46 21.19
CA LEU A 200 -9.83 9.00 21.39
C LEU A 200 -8.61 8.38 20.69
N ALA A 201 -8.31 8.79 19.46
CA ALA A 201 -7.13 8.32 18.73
C ALA A 201 -5.81 8.60 19.49
N LEU A 202 -5.68 9.78 20.11
CA LEU A 202 -4.51 10.10 20.95
C LEU A 202 -4.47 9.21 22.19
N ILE A 203 -5.61 9.03 22.86
CA ILE A 203 -5.71 8.22 24.07
C ILE A 203 -5.34 6.76 23.78
N VAL A 204 -5.92 6.16 22.74
CA VAL A 204 -5.64 4.77 22.34
C VAL A 204 -4.17 4.64 21.93
N SER A 205 -3.62 5.59 21.17
CA SER A 205 -2.21 5.57 20.81
C SER A 205 -1.28 5.68 22.02
N PHE A 206 -1.64 6.47 23.03
CA PHE A 206 -0.89 6.60 24.28
C PHE A 206 -0.88 5.29 25.07
N PHE A 207 -2.04 4.63 25.22
CA PHE A 207 -2.11 3.33 25.87
C PHE A 207 -1.38 2.23 25.07
N ALA A 208 -1.47 2.25 23.74
CA ALA A 208 -0.70 1.34 22.90
C ALA A 208 0.81 1.54 23.09
N ARG A 209 1.28 2.79 23.23
CA ARG A 209 2.68 3.10 23.56
C ARG A 209 3.08 2.59 24.93
N ILE A 210 2.27 2.81 25.97
CA ILE A 210 2.53 2.24 27.31
C ILE A 210 2.61 0.72 27.24
N LEU A 211 1.66 0.07 26.57
CA LEU A 211 1.62 -1.38 26.44
C LEU A 211 2.88 -1.90 25.76
N THR A 212 3.28 -1.28 24.66
CA THR A 212 4.43 -1.70 23.85
C THR A 212 5.79 -1.37 24.46
N THR A 213 5.87 -0.36 25.34
CA THR A 213 7.10 -0.04 26.08
C THR A 213 7.27 -0.91 27.33
N LEU A 214 6.18 -1.30 27.99
CA LEU A 214 6.21 -2.13 29.20
C LEU A 214 6.37 -3.62 28.90
N LEU A 215 5.80 -4.12 27.80
CA LEU A 215 5.84 -5.54 27.46
C LEU A 215 7.01 -5.86 26.52
N PRO A 216 7.86 -6.86 26.87
CA PRO A 216 8.80 -7.43 25.92
C PRO A 216 8.08 -7.94 24.66
N THR A 217 8.76 -7.91 23.51
CA THR A 217 8.15 -8.25 22.21
C THR A 217 7.52 -9.65 22.20
N SER A 218 8.08 -10.63 22.91
CA SER A 218 7.51 -11.99 23.02
C SER A 218 6.18 -12.02 23.80
N ALA A 219 6.06 -11.21 24.85
CA ALA A 219 4.84 -11.11 25.66
C ALA A 219 3.74 -10.37 24.87
N LEU A 220 4.10 -9.26 24.21
CA LEU A 220 3.20 -8.55 23.30
C LEU A 220 2.70 -9.46 22.18
N LYS A 221 3.60 -10.21 21.53
CA LYS A 221 3.24 -11.18 20.48
C LYS A 221 2.30 -12.27 21.01
N SER A 222 2.52 -12.75 22.24
CA SER A 222 1.62 -13.72 22.87
C SER A 222 0.24 -13.14 23.15
N LEU A 223 0.16 -11.89 23.60
CA LEU A 223 -1.09 -11.16 23.80
C LEU A 223 -1.84 -10.96 22.48
N VAL A 224 -1.15 -10.48 21.43
CA VAL A 224 -1.74 -10.31 20.10
C VAL A 224 -2.25 -11.65 19.55
N LYS A 225 -1.46 -12.72 19.70
CA LYS A 225 -1.86 -14.07 19.30
C LYS A 225 -3.14 -14.53 20.00
N LEU A 226 -3.26 -14.25 21.30
CA LEU A 226 -4.46 -14.56 22.08
C LEU A 226 -5.67 -13.76 21.59
N VAL A 227 -5.54 -12.43 21.47
CA VAL A 227 -6.62 -11.53 21.05
C VAL A 227 -7.12 -11.83 19.63
N MET A 228 -6.20 -12.15 18.72
CA MET A 228 -6.50 -12.49 17.33
C MET A 228 -6.88 -13.96 17.12
N HIS A 229 -7.06 -14.75 18.20
CA HIS A 229 -7.42 -16.17 18.13
C HIS A 229 -6.48 -17.04 17.28
N ASN A 230 -5.17 -16.96 17.54
CA ASN A 230 -4.12 -17.72 16.84
C ASN A 230 -4.06 -17.45 15.32
N PRO A 231 -3.79 -16.20 14.89
CA PRO A 231 -3.69 -15.87 13.48
C PRO A 231 -2.44 -16.50 12.84
N PRO A 232 -2.36 -16.56 11.50
CA PRO A 232 -1.14 -16.95 10.79
C PRO A 232 0.07 -16.07 11.17
N SER A 233 1.28 -16.62 11.08
CA SER A 233 2.51 -15.95 11.54
C SER A 233 2.74 -14.56 10.93
N HIS A 234 2.57 -14.41 9.61
CA HIS A 234 2.75 -13.11 8.94
C HIS A 234 1.79 -12.03 9.47
N ALA A 235 0.54 -12.38 9.76
CA ALA A 235 -0.44 -11.47 10.31
C ALA A 235 -0.11 -11.12 11.76
N LEU A 236 0.32 -12.12 12.55
CA LEU A 236 0.79 -11.91 13.91
C LEU A 236 1.99 -10.94 13.97
N ASP A 237 2.98 -11.15 13.10
CA ASP A 237 4.18 -10.33 13.02
C ASP A 237 3.82 -8.91 12.56
N THR A 238 3.00 -8.78 11.51
CA THR A 238 2.55 -7.48 11.00
C THR A 238 1.75 -6.70 12.04
N THR A 239 0.81 -7.33 12.75
CA THR A 239 0.05 -6.66 13.83
C THR A 239 0.94 -6.26 14.98
N THR A 240 1.89 -7.12 15.38
CA THR A 240 2.83 -6.80 16.48
C THR A 240 3.70 -5.59 16.11
N SER A 241 4.22 -5.57 14.89
CA SER A 241 4.98 -4.44 14.33
C SER A 241 4.13 -3.18 14.22
N PHE A 242 2.89 -3.28 13.77
CA PHE A 242 1.93 -2.18 13.71
C PHE A 242 1.69 -1.54 15.07
N LEU A 243 1.46 -2.34 16.12
CA LEU A 243 1.25 -1.83 17.47
C LEU A 243 2.48 -1.10 18.00
N LYS A 244 3.69 -1.59 17.66
CA LYS A 244 4.96 -0.96 18.04
C LYS A 244 5.31 0.28 17.20
N SER A 245 4.63 0.53 16.09
CA SER A 245 4.89 1.69 15.24
C SER A 245 4.60 3.01 15.96
N THR A 246 5.35 4.06 15.64
CA THR A 246 5.23 5.36 16.32
C THR A 246 3.86 6.02 16.12
N GLY A 247 3.29 5.87 14.92
CA GLY A 247 2.08 6.58 14.50
C GLY A 247 0.93 5.69 14.00
N GLY A 248 1.16 4.41 13.71
CA GLY A 248 0.19 3.57 13.01
C GLY A 248 -1.14 3.42 13.77
N VAL A 249 -1.10 3.23 15.09
CA VAL A 249 -2.33 3.12 15.91
C VAL A 249 -3.16 4.40 15.86
N ARG A 250 -2.50 5.55 15.86
CA ARG A 250 -3.17 6.86 15.75
C ARG A 250 -3.72 7.08 14.33
N GLN A 251 -2.98 6.67 13.30
CA GLN A 251 -3.38 6.76 11.89
C GLN A 251 -4.58 5.86 11.55
N ALA A 252 -4.79 4.77 12.30
CA ALA A 252 -5.87 3.83 12.07
C ALA A 252 -7.25 4.29 12.56
N LEU A 253 -7.32 5.37 13.36
CA LEU A 253 -8.51 5.87 14.04
C LEU A 253 -8.85 7.29 13.61
#